data_AF-A0A943DHL7-F1
#
_entry.id   AF-A0A943DHL7-F1
#
_cell.length_a   1.000
_cell.length_b   1.000
_cell.length_c   1.000
_cell.angle_alpha   90.00
_cell.angle_beta   90.00
_cell.angle_gamma   90.00
#
_symmetry.space_group_name_H-M   'P 1'
#
loop_
_entity.id
_entity.type
_entity.pdbx_description
1 polymer ?
#
loop_
_entity_poly.entity_id
_entity_poly.type
_entity_poly.pdbx_seq_one_letter_code
_entity_poly.pdbx_strand_id
1 'polypeptide(L)'
;MNLPNKLTIARVIAVPFFIGAYYFSWYLLAFIIFVAASLTDMLDGKIARKYNLVTNFGKIMDPLADKVLVYSAICLMIPVYVPAWMLIIILAREFTVAGMRTVAASEGIVIAAGMSGKIKTVLQMIAVCLLLLVPAFPLFVPLWYIAQAFLWASLIMTVYSGVEYVIQNKNVFSVK
;
A
#
# COMPACT_ATOMS: atom_id res chain seq x y z
N MET A 1 -3.10 25.99 3.16
CA MET A 1 -2.77 24.54 3.11
C MET A 1 -1.92 24.18 4.31
N ASN A 2 -2.35 23.19 5.10
CA ASN A 2 -1.60 22.71 6.27
C ASN A 2 -0.41 21.83 5.85
N LEU A 3 0.58 21.69 6.73
CA LEU A 3 1.79 20.89 6.50
C LEU A 3 1.49 19.45 6.02
N PRO A 4 0.51 18.71 6.58
CA PRO A 4 0.17 17.37 6.10
C PRO A 4 -0.24 17.34 4.63
N ASN A 5 -1.13 18.25 4.20
CA ASN A 5 -1.58 18.29 2.81
C ASN A 5 -0.45 18.61 1.81
N LYS A 6 0.58 19.37 2.24
CA LYS A 6 1.76 19.62 1.40
C LYS A 6 2.59 18.34 1.21
N LEU A 7 2.70 17.53 2.26
CA LEU A 7 3.40 16.23 2.20
C LEU A 7 2.64 15.23 1.32
N THR A 8 1.31 15.19 1.40
CA THR A 8 0.48 14.38 0.50
C THR A 8 0.70 14.75 -0.96
N ILE A 9 0.68 16.05 -1.29
CA ILE A 9 0.90 16.50 -2.67
C ILE A 9 2.32 16.19 -3.13
N ALA A 10 3.31 16.37 -2.25
CA ALA A 10 4.68 15.99 -2.55
C ALA A 10 4.79 14.48 -2.87
N ARG A 11 4.04 13.61 -2.18
CA ARG A 11 3.98 12.18 -2.49
C ARG A 11 3.39 11.91 -3.86
N VAL A 12 2.24 12.52 -4.18
CA VAL A 12 1.60 12.38 -5.49
C VAL A 12 2.55 12.81 -6.61
N ILE A 13 3.29 13.91 -6.39
CA ILE A 13 4.31 14.40 -7.32
C ILE A 13 5.50 13.43 -7.38
N ALA A 14 5.89 12.78 -6.29
CA ALA A 14 7.02 11.83 -6.26
C ALA A 14 6.77 10.55 -7.08
N VAL A 15 5.52 10.11 -7.24
CA VAL A 15 5.16 8.88 -8.00
C VAL A 15 5.73 8.87 -9.43
N PRO A 16 5.50 9.88 -10.30
CA PRO A 16 6.06 9.88 -11.64
C PRO A 16 7.60 9.89 -11.66
N PHE A 17 8.26 10.56 -10.70
CA PHE A 17 9.73 10.51 -10.59
C PHE A 17 10.22 9.13 -10.16
N PHE A 18 9.52 8.47 -9.24
CA PHE A 18 9.77 7.08 -8.87
C PHE A 18 9.65 6.14 -10.08
N ILE A 19 8.56 6.28 -10.85
CA ILE A 19 8.33 5.49 -12.07
C ILE A 19 9.45 5.73 -13.08
N GLY A 20 9.80 7.00 -13.34
CA GLY A 20 10.88 7.36 -14.25
C GLY A 20 12.23 6.80 -13.80
N ALA A 21 12.58 6.94 -12.52
CA ALA A 21 13.82 6.41 -11.97
C ALA A 21 13.93 4.89 -12.15
N TYR A 22 12.84 4.15 -11.90
CA TYR A 22 12.84 2.70 -12.15
C TYR A 22 12.96 2.38 -13.64
N TYR A 23 12.22 3.09 -14.50
CA TYR A 23 12.23 2.88 -15.96
C TYR A 23 13.62 3.10 -16.56
N PHE A 24 14.37 4.11 -16.09
CA PHE A 24 15.76 4.35 -16.50
C PHE A 24 16.79 3.48 -15.77
N SER A 25 16.36 2.41 -15.09
CA SER A 25 17.22 1.49 -14.33
C SER A 25 18.02 2.15 -13.19
N TRP A 26 17.58 3.31 -12.69
CA TRP A 26 18.14 3.98 -11.52
C TRP A 26 17.53 3.38 -10.24
N TYR A 27 17.70 2.07 -10.06
CA TYR A 27 17.00 1.29 -9.03
C TYR A 27 17.24 1.79 -7.60
N LEU A 28 18.46 2.22 -7.27
CA LEU A 28 18.75 2.81 -5.95
C LEU A 28 18.02 4.14 -5.74
N LEU A 29 17.93 4.98 -6.78
CA LEU A 29 17.18 6.22 -6.70
C LEU A 29 15.69 5.95 -6.57
N ALA A 30 15.14 4.99 -7.35
CA ALA A 30 13.75 4.57 -7.23
C ALA A 30 13.45 4.05 -5.81
N PHE A 31 14.34 3.24 -5.24
CA PHE A 31 14.24 2.78 -3.85
C PHE A 31 14.23 3.95 -2.85
N ILE A 32 15.17 4.90 -2.98
CA ILE A 32 15.24 6.07 -2.08
C ILE A 32 13.96 6.92 -2.18
N ILE A 33 13.47 7.20 -3.39
CA ILE A 33 12.22 7.95 -3.60
C ILE A 33 11.05 7.20 -2.96
N PHE A 34 10.94 5.89 -3.20
CA PHE A 34 9.86 5.06 -2.64
C PHE A 34 9.87 5.09 -1.10
N VAL A 35 11.03 4.87 -0.47
CA VAL A 35 11.16 4.88 0.99
C VAL A 35 10.86 6.27 1.55
N ALA A 36 11.39 7.33 0.96
CA ALA A 36 11.11 8.71 1.39
C ALA A 36 9.61 9.05 1.27
N ALA A 37 8.98 8.67 0.16
CA ALA A 37 7.55 8.88 -0.08
C ALA A 37 6.67 8.08 0.91
N SER A 38 7.09 6.87 1.28
CA SER A 38 6.40 6.02 2.25
C SER A 38 6.56 6.51 3.69
N LEU A 39 7.76 6.97 4.05
CA LEU A 39 8.02 7.51 5.39
C LEU A 39 7.29 8.83 5.62
N THR A 40 7.14 9.67 4.58
CA THR A 40 6.37 10.92 4.70
C THR A 40 4.89 10.67 5.04
N ASP A 41 4.30 9.55 4.60
CA ASP A 41 2.92 9.12 4.99
C ASP A 41 2.78 8.77 6.46
N MET A 42 3.79 8.07 7.00
CA MET A 42 3.75 7.77 8.42
C MET A 42 3.88 9.05 9.26
N LEU A 43 4.64 10.04 8.77
CA LEU A 43 4.88 11.29 9.47
C LEU A 43 3.71 12.26 9.37
N ASP A 44 3.13 12.46 8.19
CA ASP A 44 1.99 13.36 8.00
C ASP A 44 0.76 12.90 8.78
N GLY A 45 0.47 11.60 8.81
CA GLY A 45 -0.63 11.03 9.58
C GLY A 45 -0.42 11.12 11.09
N LYS A 46 0.83 11.08 11.57
CA LYS A 46 1.16 11.31 12.99
C LYS A 46 1.00 12.79 13.36
N ILE A 47 1.51 13.69 12.52
CA ILE A 47 1.43 15.15 12.74
C ILE A 47 -0.03 15.61 12.67
N ALA A 48 -0.78 15.20 11.65
CA ALA A 48 -2.19 15.57 11.48
C ALA A 48 -3.04 15.17 12.70
N ARG A 49 -2.82 13.96 13.23
CA ARG A 49 -3.51 13.48 14.45
C ARG A 49 -3.03 14.20 15.71
N LYS A 50 -1.73 14.44 15.87
CA LYS A 50 -1.17 15.10 17.06
C LYS A 50 -1.61 16.56 17.19
N TYR A 51 -1.73 17.27 16.06
CA TYR A 51 -2.06 18.69 16.04
C TYR A 51 -3.51 18.98 15.64
N ASN A 52 -4.39 17.96 15.57
CA ASN A 52 -5.77 18.09 15.11
C ASN A 52 -5.92 18.81 13.76
N LEU A 53 -4.92 18.69 12.87
CA LEU A 53 -4.88 19.31 11.54
C LEU A 53 -5.52 18.42 10.47
N VAL A 54 -6.45 17.56 10.86
CA VAL A 54 -7.09 16.59 9.96
C VAL A 54 -8.02 17.34 9.01
N THR A 55 -7.77 17.24 7.71
CA THR A 55 -8.60 17.86 6.67
C THR A 55 -9.34 16.81 5.84
N ASN A 56 -10.50 17.15 5.27
CA ASN A 56 -11.24 16.25 4.38
C ASN A 56 -10.43 15.88 3.13
N PHE A 57 -9.61 16.81 2.62
CA PHE A 57 -8.71 16.56 1.51
C PHE A 57 -7.67 15.48 1.87
N GLY A 58 -6.95 15.63 2.99
CA GLY A 58 -5.97 14.64 3.44
C GLY A 58 -6.57 13.25 3.66
N LYS A 59 -7.76 13.18 4.30
CA LYS A 59 -8.47 11.89 4.51
C LYS A 59 -8.72 11.09 3.23
N ILE A 60 -8.88 11.75 2.09
CA ILE A 60 -9.12 11.11 0.80
C ILE A 60 -7.81 10.88 0.05
N MET A 61 -6.93 11.89 0.06
CA MET A 61 -5.72 11.88 -0.75
C MET A 61 -4.61 11.02 -0.15
N ASP A 62 -4.47 10.92 1.17
CA ASP A 62 -3.41 10.12 1.80
C ASP A 62 -3.55 8.64 1.45
N PRO A 63 -4.73 8.00 1.64
CA PRO A 63 -4.90 6.58 1.28
C PRO A 63 -4.84 6.33 -0.23
N LEU A 64 -5.20 7.33 -1.05
CA LEU A 64 -5.14 7.23 -2.50
C LEU A 64 -3.68 7.28 -2.98
N ALA A 65 -2.90 8.27 -2.51
CA ALA A 65 -1.50 8.44 -2.88
C ALA A 65 -0.65 7.23 -2.44
N ASP A 66 -0.93 6.68 -1.25
CA ASP A 66 -0.28 5.45 -0.76
C ASP A 66 -0.53 4.26 -1.71
N LYS A 67 -1.80 3.99 -2.05
CA LYS A 67 -2.15 2.90 -2.97
C LYS A 67 -1.55 3.07 -4.35
N VAL A 68 -1.57 4.29 -4.90
CA VAL A 68 -0.97 4.58 -6.21
C VAL A 68 0.53 4.31 -6.19
N LEU A 69 1.25 4.75 -5.16
CA LEU A 69 2.70 4.50 -5.04
C LEU A 69 3.02 3.00 -4.98
N VAL A 70 2.35 2.26 -4.10
CA VAL A 70 2.60 0.82 -3.91
C VAL A 70 2.23 0.01 -5.14
N TYR A 71 1.08 0.28 -5.78
CA TYR A 71 0.68 -0.45 -6.98
C TYR A 71 1.54 -0.09 -8.18
N SER A 72 1.99 1.17 -8.31
CA SER A 72 2.95 1.55 -9.35
C SER A 72 4.24 0.73 -9.21
N ALA A 73 4.74 0.57 -7.99
CA ALA A 73 5.93 -0.24 -7.73
C ALA A 73 5.74 -1.71 -8.12
N ILE A 74 4.61 -2.32 -7.73
CA ILE A 74 4.29 -3.71 -8.10
C ILE A 74 4.13 -3.84 -9.63
N CYS A 75 3.46 -2.89 -10.29
CA CYS A 75 3.27 -2.88 -11.74
C CYS A 75 4.60 -2.90 -12.50
N LEU A 76 5.57 -2.06 -12.08
CA LEU A 76 6.88 -1.98 -12.70
C LEU A 76 7.70 -3.26 -12.58
N MET A 77 7.41 -4.08 -11.57
CA MET A 77 8.07 -5.35 -11.28
C MET A 77 7.47 -6.54 -12.03
N ILE A 78 6.31 -6.37 -12.67
CA ILE A 78 5.65 -7.42 -13.46
C ILE A 78 6.29 -7.52 -14.86
N PRO A 79 6.49 -8.73 -15.42
CA PRO A 79 6.33 -10.05 -14.80
C PRO A 79 7.61 -10.57 -14.14
N VAL A 80 8.70 -9.80 -14.17
CA VAL A 80 10.06 -10.26 -13.85
C VAL A 80 10.18 -10.70 -12.40
N TYR A 81 9.72 -9.87 -11.47
CA TYR A 81 9.86 -10.09 -10.03
C TYR A 81 8.52 -10.43 -9.37
N VAL A 82 7.41 -9.99 -9.94
CA VAL A 82 6.06 -10.24 -9.42
C VAL A 82 5.18 -10.84 -10.51
N PRO A 83 4.52 -11.98 -10.27
CA PRO A 83 3.50 -12.49 -11.19
C PRO A 83 2.27 -11.58 -11.21
N ALA A 84 1.74 -11.28 -12.40
CA ALA A 84 0.61 -10.36 -12.58
C ALA A 84 -0.64 -10.76 -11.77
N TRP A 85 -0.89 -12.06 -11.59
CA TRP A 85 -2.03 -12.57 -10.84
C TRP A 85 -1.99 -12.19 -9.35
N MET A 86 -0.81 -11.97 -8.77
CA MET A 86 -0.69 -11.52 -7.37
C MET A 86 -1.24 -10.11 -7.20
N LEU A 87 -0.95 -9.21 -8.15
CA LEU A 87 -1.50 -7.85 -8.13
C LEU A 87 -3.02 -7.88 -8.23
N ILE A 88 -3.60 -8.76 -9.06
CA ILE A 88 -5.06 -8.92 -9.16
C ILE A 88 -5.67 -9.31 -7.81
N ILE A 89 -5.09 -10.27 -7.09
CA ILE A 89 -5.57 -10.67 -5.76
C ILE A 89 -5.45 -9.51 -4.76
N ILE A 90 -4.34 -8.78 -4.78
CA ILE A 90 -4.12 -7.60 -3.92
C ILE A 90 -5.19 -6.55 -4.18
N LEU A 91 -5.47 -6.23 -5.44
CA LEU A 91 -6.49 -5.26 -5.84
C LEU A 91 -7.89 -5.74 -5.46
N ALA A 92 -8.24 -7.00 -5.76
CA ALA A 92 -9.54 -7.58 -5.44
C ALA A 92 -9.87 -7.45 -3.95
N ARG A 93 -8.91 -7.79 -3.08
CA ARG A 93 -9.08 -7.62 -1.63
C ARG A 93 -9.25 -6.15 -1.25
N GLU A 94 -8.44 -5.27 -1.82
CA GLU A 94 -8.47 -3.84 -1.50
C GLU A 94 -9.77 -3.15 -1.90
N PHE A 95 -10.33 -3.52 -3.05
CA PHE A 95 -11.65 -3.08 -3.47
C PHE A 95 -12.75 -3.69 -2.61
N THR A 96 -12.65 -4.97 -2.26
CA THR A 96 -13.63 -5.65 -1.39
C THR A 96 -13.72 -4.95 -0.02
N VAL A 97 -12.60 -4.76 0.67
CA VAL A 97 -12.58 -4.10 1.99
C VAL A 97 -13.04 -2.65 1.89
N ALA A 98 -12.63 -1.91 0.85
CA ALA A 98 -13.08 -0.53 0.65
C ALA A 98 -14.60 -0.45 0.41
N GLY A 99 -15.13 -1.30 -0.49
CA GLY A 99 -16.56 -1.35 -0.79
C GLY A 99 -17.40 -1.72 0.42
N MET A 100 -16.99 -2.74 1.18
CA MET A 100 -17.68 -3.14 2.41
C MET A 100 -17.71 -2.01 3.45
N ARG A 101 -16.61 -1.26 3.62
CA ARG A 101 -16.59 -0.09 4.52
C ARG A 101 -17.55 1.01 4.07
N THR A 102 -17.61 1.27 2.77
CA THR A 102 -18.51 2.28 2.21
C THR A 102 -19.96 1.90 2.43
N VAL A 103 -20.34 0.64 2.21
CA VAL A 103 -21.71 0.15 2.47
C VAL A 103 -22.03 0.23 3.96
N ALA A 104 -21.18 -0.27 4.84
CA ALA A 104 -21.40 -0.19 6.29
C ALA A 104 -21.55 1.25 6.79
N ALA A 105 -20.73 2.17 6.27
CA ALA A 105 -20.81 3.58 6.62
C ALA A 105 -22.14 4.22 6.19
N SER A 106 -22.74 3.77 5.08
CA SER A 106 -24.07 4.22 4.65
C SER A 106 -25.20 3.76 5.59
N GLU A 107 -24.99 2.66 6.31
CA GLU A 107 -25.90 2.15 7.36
C GLU A 107 -25.57 2.72 8.76
N GLY A 108 -24.62 3.65 8.87
CA GLY A 108 -24.17 4.21 10.14
C GLY A 108 -23.25 3.28 10.96
N ILE A 109 -22.81 2.16 10.40
CA ILE A 109 -21.92 1.19 11.05
C ILE A 109 -20.46 1.54 10.72
N VAL A 110 -19.66 1.86 11.73
CA VAL A 110 -18.23 2.14 11.57
C VAL A 110 -17.41 0.86 11.82
N ILE A 111 -16.88 0.27 10.74
CA ILE A 111 -16.02 -0.91 10.84
C ILE A 111 -14.55 -0.50 10.99
N ALA A 112 -13.94 -0.87 12.12
CA ALA A 112 -12.53 -0.61 12.38
C ALA A 112 -11.60 -1.49 11.52
N ALA A 113 -10.36 -1.03 11.32
CA ALA A 113 -9.34 -1.82 10.65
C ALA A 113 -8.79 -2.94 11.55
N GLY A 114 -8.97 -4.19 11.14
CA GLY A 114 -8.42 -5.36 11.84
C GLY A 114 -6.89 -5.42 11.81
N MET A 115 -6.31 -6.13 12.78
CA MET A 115 -4.85 -6.29 12.93
C MET A 115 -4.24 -7.00 11.72
N SER A 116 -4.92 -8.00 11.17
CA SER A 116 -4.49 -8.74 9.98
C SER A 116 -4.27 -7.83 8.77
N GLY A 117 -5.13 -6.81 8.60
CA GLY A 117 -4.97 -5.80 7.56
C GLY A 117 -3.72 -4.94 7.75
N LYS A 118 -3.34 -4.62 8.99
CA LYS A 118 -2.11 -3.86 9.28
C LYS A 118 -0.86 -4.71 9.00
N ILE A 119 -0.87 -5.97 9.44
CA ILE A 119 0.23 -6.91 9.21
C ILE A 119 0.46 -7.11 7.71
N LYS A 120 -0.62 -7.31 6.95
CA LYS A 120 -0.58 -7.36 5.48
C LYS A 120 0.17 -6.16 4.90
N THR A 121 -0.23 -4.94 5.27
CA THR A 121 0.39 -3.71 4.74
C THR A 121 1.87 -3.63 5.10
N VAL A 122 2.25 -3.96 6.33
CA VAL A 122 3.67 -3.96 6.75
C VAL A 122 4.48 -4.95 5.91
N LEU A 123 4.00 -6.18 5.75
CA LEU A 123 4.66 -7.18 4.91
C LEU A 123 4.76 -6.73 3.46
N GLN A 124 3.71 -6.10 2.92
CA GLN A 124 3.69 -5.60 1.56
C GLN A 124 4.73 -4.49 1.34
N MET A 125 4.84 -3.55 2.27
CA MET A 125 5.82 -2.47 2.20
C MET A 125 7.26 -3.01 2.27
N ILE A 126 7.53 -3.98 3.15
CA ILE A 126 8.83 -4.64 3.22
C ILE A 126 9.13 -5.38 1.92
N ALA A 127 8.16 -6.13 1.38
CA ALA A 127 8.31 -6.86 0.13
C ALA A 127 8.68 -5.92 -1.03
N VAL A 128 7.94 -4.82 -1.21
CA VAL A 128 8.20 -3.86 -2.29
C VAL A 128 9.58 -3.21 -2.13
N CYS A 129 9.96 -2.79 -0.92
CA CYS A 129 11.29 -2.26 -0.65
C CYS A 129 12.40 -3.25 -1.04
N LEU A 130 12.28 -4.51 -0.65
CA LEU A 130 13.27 -5.54 -0.98
C LEU A 130 13.31 -5.83 -2.48
N LEU A 131 12.15 -5.94 -3.14
CA LEU A 131 12.06 -6.19 -4.58
C LEU A 131 12.65 -5.06 -5.41
N LEU A 132 12.55 -3.80 -4.97
CA LEU A 132 13.22 -2.65 -5.62
C LEU A 132 14.75 -2.76 -5.58
N LEU A 133 15.31 -3.40 -4.55
CA LEU A 133 16.75 -3.58 -4.39
C LEU A 133 17.30 -4.79 -5.18
N VAL A 134 16.47 -5.78 -5.51
CA VAL A 134 16.88 -6.96 -6.28
C VAL A 134 17.61 -6.59 -7.58
N PRO A 135 17.07 -5.75 -8.48
CA PRO A 135 17.78 -5.36 -9.70
C PRO A 135 19.01 -4.48 -9.44
N ALA A 136 19.09 -3.79 -8.29
CA ALA A 136 20.26 -3.01 -7.90
C ALA A 136 21.45 -3.88 -7.46
N PHE A 137 21.18 -5.10 -6.97
CA PHE A 137 22.18 -6.04 -6.46
C PHE A 137 22.03 -7.43 -7.09
N PRO A 138 22.20 -7.58 -8.42
CA PRO A 138 21.89 -8.81 -9.14
C PRO A 138 22.75 -10.02 -8.72
N LEU A 139 23.95 -9.79 -8.17
CA LEU A 139 24.84 -10.84 -7.70
C LEU A 139 24.49 -11.35 -6.29
N PHE A 140 23.68 -10.61 -5.53
CA PHE A 140 23.32 -10.99 -4.16
C PHE A 140 22.05 -11.85 -4.15
N VAL A 141 22.20 -13.09 -4.60
CA VAL A 141 21.11 -14.07 -4.74
C VAL A 141 20.21 -14.22 -3.49
N PRO A 142 20.73 -14.22 -2.23
CA PRO A 142 19.88 -14.31 -1.05
C PRO A 142 18.80 -13.21 -0.96
N LEU A 143 19.06 -12.00 -1.48
CA LEU A 143 18.09 -10.91 -1.48
C LEU A 143 16.82 -11.25 -2.27
N TRP A 144 16.96 -11.93 -3.41
CA TRP A 144 15.82 -12.40 -4.21
C TRP A 144 14.91 -13.30 -3.37
N TYR A 145 15.48 -14.31 -2.71
CA TYR A 145 14.69 -15.27 -1.92
C TYR A 145 14.00 -14.60 -0.73
N ILE A 146 14.67 -13.68 -0.04
CA ILE A 146 14.08 -12.92 1.06
C ILE A 146 12.94 -12.02 0.53
N ALA A 147 13.15 -11.31 -0.57
CA ALA A 147 12.13 -10.47 -1.19
C ALA A 147 10.88 -11.27 -1.59
N GLN A 148 11.08 -12.44 -2.22
CA GLN A 148 9.99 -13.35 -2.58
C GLN A 148 9.28 -13.90 -1.34
N ALA A 149 9.99 -14.27 -0.28
CA ALA A 149 9.38 -14.75 0.96
C ALA A 149 8.43 -13.70 1.57
N PHE A 150 8.84 -12.43 1.61
CA PHE A 150 7.98 -11.33 2.06
C PHE A 150 6.80 -11.07 1.13
N LEU A 151 6.99 -11.18 -0.20
CA LEU A 151 5.89 -11.05 -1.17
C LEU A 151 4.82 -12.13 -0.95
N TRP A 152 5.23 -13.40 -0.83
CA TRP A 152 4.32 -14.51 -0.56
C TRP A 152 3.65 -14.39 0.80
N ALA A 153 4.38 -13.99 1.84
CA ALA A 153 3.80 -13.73 3.17
C ALA A 153 2.76 -12.61 3.12
N SER A 154 3.05 -11.52 2.39
CA SER A 154 2.10 -10.43 2.18
C SER A 154 0.85 -10.89 1.43
N LEU A 155 1.00 -11.71 0.40
CA LEU A 155 -0.11 -12.27 -0.36
C LEU A 155 -1.00 -13.18 0.49
N ILE A 156 -0.40 -14.10 1.27
CA ILE A 156 -1.13 -14.97 2.20
C ILE A 156 -1.92 -14.12 3.21
N MET A 157 -1.28 -13.12 3.80
CA MET A 157 -1.96 -12.20 4.72
C MET A 157 -3.03 -11.35 4.02
N THR A 158 -2.87 -11.07 2.73
CA THR A 158 -3.88 -10.38 1.94
C THR A 158 -5.14 -11.22 1.83
N VAL A 159 -5.00 -12.48 1.42
CA VAL A 159 -6.12 -13.42 1.31
C VAL A 159 -6.77 -13.64 2.68
N TYR A 160 -5.96 -13.97 3.70
CA TYR A 160 -6.44 -14.20 5.07
C TYR A 160 -7.23 -13.00 5.60
N SER A 161 -6.66 -11.80 5.53
CA SER A 161 -7.34 -10.59 6.02
C SER A 161 -8.57 -10.22 5.20
N GLY A 162 -8.62 -10.55 3.91
CA GLY A 162 -9.81 -10.38 3.08
C GLY A 162 -10.95 -11.30 3.54
N VAL A 163 -10.66 -12.60 3.70
CA VAL A 163 -11.63 -13.60 4.16
C VAL A 163 -12.12 -13.28 5.57
N GLU A 164 -11.21 -13.01 6.51
CA GLU A 164 -11.56 -12.62 7.87
C GLU A 164 -12.51 -11.41 7.89
N TYR A 165 -12.21 -10.38 7.09
CA TYR A 165 -13.02 -9.17 7.02
C TYR A 165 -14.43 -9.45 6.48
N VAL A 166 -14.56 -10.27 5.44
CA VAL A 166 -15.85 -10.67 4.88
C VAL A 166 -16.68 -11.45 5.91
N ILE A 167 -16.08 -12.42 6.60
CA ILE A 167 -16.76 -13.25 7.59
C ILE A 167 -17.27 -12.41 8.78
N GLN A 168 -16.43 -11.52 9.30
CA GLN A 168 -16.79 -10.66 10.44
C GLN A 168 -17.91 -9.67 10.11
N ASN A 169 -18.01 -9.24 8.85
CA ASN A 169 -18.95 -8.19 8.43
C ASN A 169 -20.05 -8.71 7.50
N LYS A 170 -20.27 -10.03 7.44
CA LYS A 170 -21.33 -10.66 6.63
C LYS A 170 -22.72 -10.11 6.90
N ASN A 171 -22.96 -9.65 8.13
CA ASN A 171 -24.25 -9.11 8.58
C ASN A 171 -24.58 -7.75 7.93
N VAL A 172 -23.59 -7.02 7.40
CA VAL A 172 -23.82 -5.77 6.65
C VAL A 172 -24.49 -6.04 5.30
N PHE A 173 -24.40 -7.27 4.80
CA PHE A 173 -24.98 -7.69 3.52
C PHE A 173 -26.11 -8.72 3.68
N SER A 174 -26.53 -9.03 4.91
CA SER A 174 -27.75 -9.82 5.08
C SER A 174 -28.93 -8.94 4.66
N VAL A 175 -29.50 -9.25 3.49
CA VAL A 175 -30.71 -8.62 2.97
C VAL A 175 -31.76 -8.59 4.09
N LYS A 176 -32.15 -7.39 4.52
CA LYS A 176 -33.35 -7.19 5.33
C LYS A 176 -34.58 -7.20 4.44
#